data_AF-M4U8C3-F1
#
_entry.id   AF-M4U8C3-F1
#
_cell.length_a   1.000
_cell.length_b   1.000
_cell.length_c   1.000
_cell.angle_alpha   90.00
_cell.angle_beta   90.00
_cell.angle_gamma   90.00
#
_symmetry.space_group_name_H-M   'P 1'
#
loop_
_entity.id
_entity.type
_entity.pdbx_description
1 polymer ?
#
loop_
_entity_poly.entity_id
_entity_poly.type
_entity_poly.pdbx_seq_one_letter_code
_entity_poly.pdbx_strand_id
1 'polypeptide(L)'
;MQRDKAHQHIPTSDTEKLIEILGLTTNIYEAGYILADGRMLHLNRSNCFKRQNHLDVLKLLPDFVGKEHAIIDTDMMAFMAKEHLVRFCIDGKIHTATRPSTMQLRKIYNTLTYRSYPFDIILSNPVGMTLAQHTLSGPSMATLVNIFKVYDNISESCFSTDEFALKETKTHQQLIFLPSMKCVASLNKNSHIFKIEDEFKNVETLFMRLIAEHKP
;
A
#
# COMPACT_ATOMS: atom_id res chain seq x y z
N MET A 1 19.62 5.79 -47.43
CA MET A 1 19.96 6.23 -46.06
C MET A 1 18.67 6.26 -45.24
N GLN A 2 18.26 5.10 -44.74
CA GLN A 2 17.09 4.95 -43.86
C GLN A 2 17.48 5.49 -42.48
N ARG A 3 16.73 6.48 -41.98
CA ARG A 3 16.82 6.87 -40.57
C ARG A 3 15.87 5.98 -39.78
N ASP A 4 16.45 5.22 -38.87
CA ASP A 4 15.77 4.34 -37.95
C ASP A 4 14.61 5.07 -37.25
N LYS A 5 13.42 4.50 -37.39
CA LYS A 5 12.28 4.84 -36.54
C LYS A 5 12.65 4.38 -35.14
N ALA A 6 13.02 5.32 -34.26
CA ALA A 6 13.13 5.08 -32.84
C ALA A 6 11.84 4.39 -32.37
N HIS A 7 11.97 3.16 -31.90
CA HIS A 7 10.88 2.42 -31.30
C HIS A 7 10.31 3.26 -30.16
N GLN A 8 9.10 3.81 -30.36
CA GLN A 8 8.28 4.32 -29.27
C GLN A 8 7.98 3.12 -28.39
N HIS A 9 8.73 2.97 -27.29
CA HIS A 9 8.44 1.97 -26.28
C HIS A 9 7.11 2.38 -25.65
N ILE A 10 6.03 1.71 -26.03
CA ILE A 10 4.74 1.89 -25.37
C ILE A 10 4.90 1.29 -23.96
N PRO A 11 4.70 2.07 -22.87
CA PRO A 11 4.75 1.54 -21.52
C PRO A 11 3.72 0.42 -21.35
N THR A 12 4.19 -0.75 -20.91
CA THR A 12 3.39 -1.96 -20.69
C THR A 12 2.89 -2.09 -19.25
N SER A 13 3.47 -1.34 -18.32
CA SER A 13 3.05 -1.25 -16.92
C SER A 13 2.75 0.19 -16.50
N ASP A 14 1.98 0.35 -15.42
CA ASP A 14 1.76 1.68 -14.83
C ASP A 14 3.06 2.24 -14.24
N THR A 15 3.94 1.37 -13.74
CA THR A 15 5.30 1.75 -13.33
C THR A 15 6.12 2.39 -14.45
N GLU A 16 6.13 1.83 -15.66
CA GLU A 16 6.87 2.40 -16.79
C GLU A 16 6.35 3.79 -17.18
N LYS A 17 5.02 3.99 -17.16
CA LYS A 17 4.42 5.32 -17.39
C LYS A 17 4.87 6.32 -16.34
N LEU A 18 4.89 5.92 -15.06
CA LEU A 18 5.35 6.79 -13.99
C LEU A 18 6.83 7.15 -14.12
N ILE A 19 7.68 6.22 -14.55
CA ILE A 19 9.09 6.50 -14.82
C ILE A 19 9.24 7.55 -15.91
N GLU A 20 8.45 7.45 -16.99
CA GLU A 20 8.46 8.44 -18.07
C GLU A 20 8.02 9.83 -17.59
N ILE A 21 6.99 9.90 -16.75
CA ILE A 21 6.40 11.16 -16.28
C ILE A 21 7.27 11.82 -15.19
N LEU A 22 7.79 11.04 -14.25
CA LEU A 22 8.45 11.53 -13.03
C LEU A 22 9.97 11.44 -13.08
N GLY A 23 10.50 10.51 -13.86
CA GLY A 23 11.93 10.22 -13.90
C GLY A 23 12.43 9.44 -12.68
N LEU A 24 13.73 9.13 -12.72
CA LEU A 24 14.43 8.38 -11.69
C LEU A 24 15.44 9.26 -10.98
N THR A 25 15.66 9.00 -9.69
CA THR A 25 16.67 9.69 -8.88
C THR A 25 17.59 8.70 -8.20
N THR A 26 18.86 9.07 -8.04
CA THR A 26 19.81 8.38 -7.16
C THR A 26 19.88 9.01 -5.78
N ASN A 27 19.23 10.17 -5.59
CA ASN A 27 19.28 10.95 -4.37
C ASN A 27 18.54 10.24 -3.22
N ILE A 28 19.29 9.79 -2.22
CA ILE A 28 18.76 9.13 -1.01
C ILE A 28 18.15 10.11 0.01
N TYR A 29 18.22 11.42 -0.29
CA TYR A 29 17.63 12.51 0.50
C TYR A 29 16.36 13.06 -0.17
N GLU A 30 15.66 12.24 -0.96
CA GLU A 30 14.35 12.59 -1.50
C GLU A 30 13.29 11.57 -1.06
N ALA A 31 12.02 11.93 -1.22
CA ALA A 31 10.92 10.97 -1.10
C ALA A 31 10.70 10.29 -2.46
N GLY A 32 10.15 9.08 -2.46
CA GLY A 32 9.96 8.35 -3.70
C GLY A 32 9.24 7.02 -3.52
N TYR A 33 9.19 6.29 -4.62
CA TYR A 33 8.90 4.86 -4.62
C TYR A 33 10.16 4.10 -5.02
N ILE A 34 10.53 3.08 -4.25
CA ILE A 34 11.59 2.15 -4.62
C ILE A 34 10.96 1.09 -5.51
N LEU A 35 11.42 1.01 -6.76
CA LEU A 35 10.99 0.05 -7.75
C LEU A 35 11.50 -1.35 -7.42
N ALA A 36 10.92 -2.38 -8.01
CA ALA A 36 11.32 -3.78 -7.81
C ALA A 36 12.82 -4.04 -8.12
N ASP A 37 13.42 -3.26 -9.00
CA ASP A 37 14.86 -3.34 -9.34
C ASP A 37 15.78 -2.51 -8.42
N GLY A 38 15.22 -1.83 -7.41
CA GLY A 38 15.94 -1.02 -6.43
C GLY A 38 16.22 0.43 -6.87
N ARG A 39 15.83 0.83 -8.09
CA ARG A 39 15.85 2.23 -8.52
C ARG A 39 14.76 3.01 -7.78
N MET A 40 14.89 4.33 -7.74
CA MET A 40 13.96 5.19 -7.00
C MET A 40 13.28 6.17 -7.96
N LEU A 41 11.95 6.14 -7.95
CA LEU A 41 11.09 7.09 -8.66
C LEU A 41 11.15 8.45 -7.98
N HIS A 42 11.40 9.50 -8.76
CA HIS A 42 11.63 10.84 -8.24
C HIS A 42 10.31 11.54 -7.90
N LEU A 43 10.00 11.67 -6.60
CA LEU A 43 8.95 12.59 -6.16
C LEU A 43 9.62 13.89 -5.76
N ASN A 44 9.68 14.83 -6.70
CA ASN A 44 10.30 16.12 -6.44
C ASN A 44 9.49 16.89 -5.38
N ARG A 45 10.06 16.98 -4.17
CA ARG A 45 9.50 17.74 -3.04
C ARG A 45 10.16 19.11 -2.87
N SER A 46 11.27 19.37 -3.56
CA SER A 46 12.06 20.59 -3.39
C SER A 46 11.43 21.80 -4.08
N ASN A 47 10.63 21.57 -5.12
CA ASN A 47 9.84 22.63 -5.75
C ASN A 47 8.44 22.70 -5.13
N CYS A 48 8.16 23.77 -4.35
CA CYS A 48 6.86 23.97 -3.71
C CYS A 48 5.69 24.11 -4.71
N PHE A 49 5.94 24.54 -5.94
CA PHE A 49 4.93 24.67 -6.99
C PHE A 49 4.70 23.38 -7.79
N LYS A 50 5.59 22.38 -7.65
CA LYS A 50 5.50 21.06 -8.32
C LYS A 50 5.53 19.91 -7.32
N ARG A 51 5.22 20.20 -6.05
CA ARG A 51 5.32 19.24 -4.97
C ARG A 51 4.33 18.11 -5.21
N GLN A 52 4.84 16.95 -5.55
CA GLN A 52 4.02 15.75 -5.71
C GLN A 52 4.01 14.96 -4.40
N ASN A 53 2.83 14.51 -4.02
CA ASN A 53 2.63 13.54 -2.95
C ASN A 53 2.59 12.15 -3.57
N HIS A 54 2.83 11.11 -2.76
CA HIS A 54 2.61 9.72 -3.15
C HIS A 54 1.20 9.50 -3.74
N LEU A 55 0.15 10.10 -3.14
CA LEU A 55 -1.21 10.03 -3.68
C LEU A 55 -1.42 10.78 -5.00
N ASP A 56 -0.61 11.81 -5.30
CA ASP A 56 -0.74 12.54 -6.57
C ASP A 56 -0.20 11.73 -7.74
N VAL A 57 0.71 10.79 -7.47
CA VAL A 57 1.24 9.86 -8.48
C VAL A 57 0.12 9.01 -9.08
N LEU A 58 -0.80 8.54 -8.24
CA LEU A 58 -1.94 7.74 -8.69
C LEU A 58 -2.81 8.51 -9.67
N LYS A 59 -3.02 9.81 -9.45
CA LYS A 59 -3.82 10.67 -10.36
C LYS A 59 -3.25 10.80 -11.76
N LEU A 60 -1.97 10.44 -11.96
CA LEU A 60 -1.31 10.48 -13.27
C LEU A 60 -1.64 9.23 -14.11
N LEU A 61 -2.25 8.21 -13.51
CA LEU A 61 -2.55 6.94 -14.17
C LEU A 61 -3.96 6.95 -14.77
N PRO A 62 -4.17 6.35 -15.96
CA PRO A 62 -5.46 6.37 -16.65
C PRO A 62 -6.63 5.87 -15.79
N ASP A 63 -6.39 4.85 -14.98
CA ASP A 63 -7.40 4.24 -14.10
C ASP A 63 -7.86 5.18 -12.97
N PHE A 64 -7.17 6.28 -12.74
CA PHE A 64 -7.45 7.25 -11.68
C PHE A 64 -7.72 8.66 -12.21
N VAL A 65 -7.35 8.93 -13.46
CA VAL A 65 -7.71 10.17 -14.16
C VAL A 65 -9.22 10.26 -14.30
N GLY A 66 -9.83 11.30 -13.74
CA GLY A 66 -11.27 11.56 -13.86
C GLY A 66 -12.16 10.78 -12.88
N LYS A 67 -11.59 10.02 -11.94
CA LYS A 67 -12.39 9.46 -10.83
C LYS A 67 -12.89 10.59 -9.93
N GLU A 68 -14.21 10.62 -9.68
CA GLU A 68 -14.84 11.58 -8.76
C GLU A 68 -14.50 11.32 -7.29
N HIS A 69 -14.03 10.11 -6.97
CA HIS A 69 -13.68 9.70 -5.61
C HIS A 69 -12.28 10.19 -5.25
N ALA A 70 -12.14 10.75 -4.04
CA ALA A 70 -10.83 11.09 -3.50
C ALA A 70 -9.98 9.82 -3.36
N ILE A 71 -8.77 9.83 -3.93
CA ILE A 71 -7.81 8.73 -3.79
C ILE A 71 -7.42 8.62 -2.32
N ILE A 72 -7.60 7.43 -1.74
CA ILE A 72 -7.31 7.14 -0.33
C ILE A 72 -6.08 6.24 -0.19
N ASP A 73 -5.55 6.10 1.03
CA ASP A 73 -4.34 5.32 1.28
C ASP A 73 -4.49 3.84 0.90
N THR A 74 -5.70 3.26 0.98
CA THR A 74 -5.93 1.87 0.56
C THR A 74 -5.81 1.67 -0.95
N ASP A 75 -6.21 2.66 -1.77
CA ASP A 75 -5.95 2.64 -3.23
C ASP A 75 -4.44 2.59 -3.51
N MET A 76 -3.67 3.36 -2.73
CA MET A 76 -2.22 3.36 -2.82
C MET A 76 -1.60 2.05 -2.36
N MET A 77 -2.15 1.38 -1.33
CA MET A 77 -1.69 0.05 -0.92
C MET A 77 -1.90 -0.98 -2.02
N ALA A 78 -3.10 -1.00 -2.62
CA ALA A 78 -3.41 -1.89 -3.72
C ALA A 78 -2.49 -1.63 -4.92
N PHE A 79 -2.25 -0.36 -5.26
CA PHE A 79 -1.33 0.02 -6.33
C PHE A 79 0.11 -0.41 -6.03
N MET A 80 0.62 -0.12 -4.83
CA MET A 80 1.97 -0.54 -4.45
C MET A 80 2.14 -2.06 -4.48
N ALA A 81 1.09 -2.80 -4.11
CA ALA A 81 1.11 -4.25 -4.18
C ALA A 81 1.14 -4.75 -5.64
N LYS A 82 0.27 -4.21 -6.50
CA LYS A 82 0.19 -4.56 -7.94
C LYS A 82 1.53 -4.29 -8.66
N GLU A 83 2.11 -3.13 -8.41
CA GLU A 83 3.31 -2.66 -9.11
C GLU A 83 4.62 -2.98 -8.36
N HIS A 84 4.55 -3.72 -7.25
CA HIS A 84 5.68 -4.06 -6.39
C HIS A 84 6.53 -2.84 -6.00
N LEU A 85 5.88 -1.79 -5.51
CA LEU A 85 6.52 -0.55 -5.08
C LEU A 85 6.67 -0.49 -3.56
N VAL A 86 7.79 0.06 -3.10
CA VAL A 86 7.97 0.43 -1.69
C VAL A 86 7.92 1.95 -1.58
N ARG A 87 6.97 2.47 -0.81
CA ARG A 87 6.88 3.89 -0.51
C ARG A 87 7.99 4.28 0.47
N PHE A 88 8.82 5.23 0.05
CA PHE A 88 9.87 5.83 0.86
C PHE A 88 9.55 7.29 1.14
N CYS A 89 9.36 7.63 2.41
CA CYS A 89 9.15 8.99 2.88
C CYS A 89 10.36 9.43 3.70
N ILE A 90 10.90 10.60 3.33
CA ILE A 90 12.10 11.15 3.97
C ILE A 90 11.89 11.56 5.44
N ASP A 91 10.65 11.75 5.86
CA ASP A 91 10.25 12.04 7.25
C ASP A 91 10.39 10.82 8.18
N GLY A 92 11.01 9.74 7.71
CA GLY A 92 11.30 8.57 8.53
C GLY A 92 10.31 7.43 8.34
N LYS A 93 9.62 7.32 7.19
CA LYS A 93 8.63 6.25 6.97
C LYS A 93 8.93 5.43 5.73
N ILE A 94 8.89 4.12 5.88
CA ILE A 94 8.92 3.14 4.80
C ILE A 94 7.64 2.34 4.87
N HIS A 95 6.91 2.26 3.77
CA HIS A 95 5.66 1.51 3.72
C HIS A 95 5.68 0.55 2.54
N THR A 96 5.35 -0.71 2.81
CA THR A 96 5.17 -1.71 1.76
C THR A 96 3.88 -2.49 1.98
N ALA A 97 3.25 -2.90 0.89
CA ALA A 97 2.04 -3.73 0.86
C ALA A 97 2.32 -5.19 0.44
N THR A 98 3.56 -5.49 0.04
CA THR A 98 4.03 -6.82 -0.38
C THR A 98 5.45 -7.08 0.10
N ARG A 99 5.93 -8.33 -0.04
CA ARG A 99 7.32 -8.67 0.24
C ARG A 99 8.27 -7.89 -0.68
N PRO A 100 9.17 -7.05 -0.16
CA PRO A 100 10.12 -6.35 -1.00
C PRO A 100 11.09 -7.31 -1.70
N SER A 101 11.49 -6.98 -2.92
CA SER A 101 12.51 -7.71 -3.67
C SER A 101 13.88 -7.60 -2.98
N THR A 102 14.81 -8.47 -3.35
CA THR A 102 16.20 -8.40 -2.89
C THR A 102 16.85 -7.04 -3.19
N MET A 103 16.52 -6.44 -4.33
CA MET A 103 17.07 -5.14 -4.72
C MET A 103 16.46 -4.00 -3.90
N GLN A 104 15.15 -4.06 -3.62
CA GLN A 104 14.47 -3.13 -2.72
C GLN A 104 15.03 -3.22 -1.30
N LEU A 105 15.23 -4.44 -0.78
CA LEU A 105 15.85 -4.68 0.53
C LEU A 105 17.24 -4.06 0.63
N ARG A 106 18.08 -4.23 -0.39
CA ARG A 106 19.41 -3.60 -0.45
C ARG A 106 19.30 -2.08 -0.47
N LYS A 107 18.37 -1.51 -1.24
CA LYS A 107 18.16 -0.06 -1.28
C LYS A 107 17.68 0.48 0.07
N ILE A 108 16.73 -0.19 0.72
CA ILE A 108 16.24 0.14 2.07
C ILE A 108 17.41 0.11 3.04
N TYR A 109 18.17 -0.98 3.09
CA TYR A 109 19.34 -1.12 3.95
C TYR A 109 20.33 0.04 3.74
N ASN A 110 20.82 0.25 2.53
CA ASN A 110 21.77 1.31 2.21
C ASN A 110 21.27 2.71 2.60
N THR A 111 19.95 2.91 2.55
CA THR A 111 19.32 4.19 2.92
C THR A 111 19.25 4.37 4.44
N LEU A 112 19.09 3.28 5.20
CA LEU A 112 18.90 3.30 6.65
C LEU A 112 20.21 3.14 7.44
N THR A 113 21.20 2.40 6.94
CA THR A 113 22.42 2.02 7.69
C THR A 113 23.19 3.22 8.27
N TYR A 114 23.19 4.33 7.54
CA TYR A 114 23.95 5.53 7.93
C TYR A 114 23.09 6.67 8.49
N ARG A 115 21.81 6.40 8.76
CA ARG A 115 20.90 7.39 9.33
C ARG A 115 20.88 7.24 10.84
N SER A 116 21.12 8.34 11.55
CA SER A 116 21.02 8.42 13.01
C SER A 116 19.57 8.45 13.50
N TYR A 117 18.66 9.02 12.71
CA TYR A 117 17.25 9.14 13.06
C TYR A 117 16.50 7.82 12.86
N PRO A 118 15.54 7.49 13.76
CA PRO A 118 14.71 6.31 13.62
C PRO A 118 13.79 6.42 12.40
N PHE A 119 13.51 5.27 11.79
CA PHE A 119 12.54 5.08 10.71
C PHE A 119 11.47 4.10 11.15
N ASP A 120 10.22 4.42 10.84
CA ASP A 120 9.08 3.52 10.93
C ASP A 120 8.94 2.72 9.64
N ILE A 121 8.99 1.41 9.75
CA ILE A 121 8.66 0.47 8.70
C ILE A 121 7.24 -0.04 8.96
N ILE A 122 6.31 0.32 8.09
CA ILE A 122 4.93 -0.11 8.10
C ILE A 122 4.76 -1.21 7.06
N LEU A 123 4.26 -2.36 7.49
CA LEU A 123 3.98 -3.51 6.65
C LEU A 123 2.47 -3.67 6.59
N SER A 124 1.91 -3.64 5.39
CA SER A 124 0.48 -3.82 5.16
C SER A 124 0.23 -4.95 4.16
N ASN A 125 -1.00 -5.42 4.07
CA ASN A 125 -1.44 -6.26 2.95
C ASN A 125 -1.97 -5.38 1.78
N PRO A 126 -2.32 -5.98 0.63
CA PRO A 126 -2.81 -5.22 -0.53
C PRO A 126 -4.13 -4.46 -0.29
N VAL A 127 -4.97 -4.90 0.67
CA VAL A 127 -6.23 -4.18 1.02
C VAL A 127 -6.00 -3.04 2.02
N GLY A 128 -4.75 -2.86 2.47
CA GLY A 128 -4.32 -1.76 3.33
C GLY A 128 -4.46 -2.01 4.82
N MET A 129 -4.67 -3.26 5.24
CA MET A 129 -4.58 -3.65 6.64
C MET A 129 -3.13 -3.69 7.10
N THR A 130 -2.86 -3.20 8.31
CA THR A 130 -1.52 -3.23 8.91
C THR A 130 -1.21 -4.62 9.45
N LEU A 131 -0.11 -5.22 8.98
CA LEU A 131 0.39 -6.52 9.41
C LEU A 131 1.39 -6.38 10.55
N ALA A 132 2.28 -5.39 10.46
CA ALA A 132 3.26 -5.08 11.49
C ALA A 132 3.79 -3.66 11.31
N GLN A 133 4.30 -3.09 12.39
CA GLN A 133 5.01 -1.82 12.40
C GLN A 133 6.26 -1.93 13.26
N HIS A 134 7.37 -1.43 12.75
CA HIS A 134 8.67 -1.47 13.43
C HIS A 134 9.37 -0.13 13.35
N THR A 135 9.89 0.37 14.46
CA THR A 135 10.74 1.56 14.50
C THR A 135 12.20 1.13 14.66
N LEU A 136 13.09 1.56 13.77
CA LEU A 136 14.50 1.12 13.74
C LEU A 136 15.45 2.29 13.44
N SER A 137 16.68 2.22 13.96
CA SER A 137 17.79 3.09 13.55
C SER A 137 19.02 2.22 13.26
N GLY A 138 19.70 2.45 12.14
CA GLY A 138 20.86 1.66 11.69
C GLY A 138 20.66 0.13 11.67
N PRO A 139 19.58 -0.41 11.07
CA PRO A 139 19.29 -1.84 11.12
C PRO A 139 20.33 -2.67 10.36
N SER A 140 20.61 -3.89 10.86
CA SER A 140 21.35 -4.89 10.09
C SER A 140 20.50 -5.47 8.96
N MET A 141 21.13 -6.03 7.92
CA MET A 141 20.38 -6.75 6.87
C MET A 141 19.57 -7.92 7.45
N ALA A 142 20.12 -8.64 8.43
CA ALA A 142 19.42 -9.74 9.09
C ALA A 142 18.15 -9.25 9.82
N THR A 143 18.21 -8.08 10.45
CA THR A 143 17.05 -7.43 11.09
C THR A 143 15.98 -7.13 10.05
N LEU A 144 16.34 -6.52 8.92
CA LEU A 144 15.39 -6.22 7.85
C LEU A 144 14.75 -7.50 7.29
N VAL A 145 15.55 -8.52 6.99
CA VAL A 145 15.04 -9.81 6.51
C VAL A 145 14.03 -10.39 7.49
N ASN A 146 14.31 -10.37 8.79
CA ASN A 146 13.39 -10.89 9.80
C ASN A 146 12.08 -10.08 9.89
N ILE A 147 12.14 -8.76 9.74
CA ILE A 147 10.95 -7.90 9.72
C ILE A 147 10.04 -8.26 8.55
N PHE A 148 10.61 -8.43 7.35
CA PHE A 148 9.82 -8.75 6.17
C PHE A 148 9.37 -10.22 6.08
N LYS A 149 9.80 -11.11 7.00
CA LYS A 149 9.23 -12.46 7.14
C LYS A 149 7.76 -12.47 7.54
N VAL A 150 7.19 -11.34 7.97
CA VAL A 150 5.74 -11.25 8.21
C VAL A 150 4.95 -11.71 6.98
N TYR A 151 5.45 -11.42 5.77
CA TYR A 151 4.83 -11.80 4.51
C TYR A 151 4.83 -13.32 4.25
N ASP A 152 5.70 -14.08 4.92
CA ASP A 152 5.77 -15.54 4.79
C ASP A 152 4.74 -16.24 5.68
N ASN A 153 4.23 -15.54 6.69
CA ASN A 153 3.28 -16.05 7.67
C ASN A 153 1.87 -15.47 7.48
N ILE A 154 1.61 -14.75 6.38
CA ILE A 154 0.26 -14.30 6.06
C ILE A 154 -0.52 -15.55 5.60
N SER A 155 -1.20 -16.20 6.55
CA SER A 155 -2.40 -16.93 6.18
C SER A 155 -3.44 -15.89 5.72
N GLU A 156 -4.26 -16.24 4.74
CA GLU A 156 -5.27 -15.33 4.16
C GLU A 156 -6.31 -14.79 5.18
N SER A 157 -6.20 -15.15 6.47
CA SER A 157 -7.20 -14.98 7.51
C SER A 157 -6.79 -14.12 8.71
N CYS A 158 -5.61 -13.51 8.75
CA CYS A 158 -5.17 -12.73 9.92
C CYS A 158 -5.65 -11.28 9.88
N PHE A 159 -6.97 -11.08 9.87
CA PHE A 159 -7.55 -9.75 9.99
C PHE A 159 -7.47 -9.24 11.44
N SER A 160 -6.84 -8.09 11.65
CA SER A 160 -6.88 -7.42 12.96
C SER A 160 -8.30 -6.94 13.24
N THR A 161 -8.88 -7.36 14.36
CA THR A 161 -10.25 -7.00 14.73
C THR A 161 -10.44 -5.50 14.90
N ASP A 162 -9.37 -4.81 15.30
CA ASP A 162 -9.39 -3.38 15.63
C ASP A 162 -9.52 -2.49 14.39
N GLU A 163 -9.32 -3.05 13.19
CA GLU A 163 -9.53 -2.34 11.92
C GLU A 163 -10.97 -2.46 11.41
N PHE A 164 -11.87 -3.10 12.16
CA PHE A 164 -13.27 -3.25 11.80
C PHE A 164 -14.21 -2.67 12.85
N ALA A 165 -15.33 -2.12 12.39
CA ALA A 165 -16.42 -1.68 13.25
C ALA A 165 -17.76 -2.23 12.76
N LEU A 166 -18.63 -2.58 13.70
CA LEU A 166 -20.03 -2.87 13.40
C LEU A 166 -20.81 -1.57 13.26
N LYS A 167 -21.58 -1.48 12.18
CA LYS A 167 -22.57 -0.43 11.97
C LYS A 167 -23.94 -1.07 11.81
N GLU A 168 -24.89 -0.64 12.62
CA GLU A 168 -26.24 -1.13 12.58
C GLU A 168 -27.17 -0.10 11.93
N THR A 169 -28.00 -0.57 11.01
CA THR A 169 -29.09 0.20 10.41
C THR A 169 -30.43 -0.49 10.71
N LYS A 170 -31.55 0.12 10.31
CA LYS A 170 -32.88 -0.48 10.50
C LYS A 170 -32.98 -1.88 9.86
N THR A 171 -32.33 -2.10 8.72
CA THR A 171 -32.51 -3.30 7.89
C THR A 171 -31.26 -4.16 7.77
N HIS A 172 -30.08 -3.64 8.10
CA HIS A 172 -28.81 -4.35 7.94
C HIS A 172 -27.91 -4.21 9.16
N GLN A 173 -27.16 -5.26 9.46
CA GLN A 173 -25.90 -5.18 10.20
C GLN A 173 -24.77 -5.12 9.17
N GLN A 174 -23.81 -4.23 9.36
CA GLN A 174 -22.73 -3.98 8.41
C GLN A 174 -21.38 -4.06 9.13
N LEU A 175 -20.40 -4.68 8.49
CA LEU A 175 -19.00 -4.63 8.92
C LEU A 175 -18.29 -3.55 8.10
N ILE A 176 -17.77 -2.54 8.78
CA ILE A 176 -17.05 -1.42 8.18
C ILE A 176 -15.56 -1.65 8.40
N PHE A 177 -14.79 -1.67 7.31
CA PHE A 177 -13.33 -1.64 7.36
C PHE A 177 -12.88 -0.19 7.54
N LEU A 178 -12.35 0.12 8.71
CA LEU A 178 -12.04 1.48 9.15
C LEU A 178 -11.00 2.20 8.26
N PRO A 179 -9.92 1.55 7.78
CA PRO A 179 -8.90 2.23 6.96
C PRO A 179 -9.44 2.87 5.67
N SER A 180 -10.48 2.29 5.06
CA SER A 180 -11.13 2.88 3.88
C SER A 180 -12.56 3.35 4.13
N MET A 181 -13.06 3.20 5.35
CA MET A 181 -14.47 3.39 5.71
C MET A 181 -15.45 2.63 4.79
N LYS A 182 -15.00 1.53 4.18
CA LYS A 182 -15.76 0.70 3.23
C LYS A 182 -16.62 -0.32 3.99
N CYS A 183 -17.87 -0.50 3.56
CA CYS A 183 -18.68 -1.63 4.01
C CYS A 183 -18.17 -2.90 3.30
N VAL A 184 -17.57 -3.81 4.06
CA VAL A 184 -16.95 -5.03 3.51
C VAL A 184 -17.83 -6.27 3.63
N ALA A 185 -18.78 -6.24 4.57
CA ALA A 185 -19.79 -7.28 4.69
C ALA A 185 -21.11 -6.69 5.21
N SER A 186 -22.24 -7.28 4.80
CA SER A 186 -23.56 -6.88 5.27
C SER A 186 -24.49 -8.07 5.41
N LEU A 187 -25.27 -8.10 6.48
CA LEU A 187 -26.32 -9.06 6.76
C LEU A 187 -27.65 -8.33 6.83
N ASN A 188 -28.60 -8.70 5.96
CA ASN A 188 -29.97 -8.19 6.05
C ASN A 188 -30.71 -8.88 7.19
N LYS A 189 -31.29 -8.10 8.12
CA LYS A 189 -31.98 -8.62 9.31
C LYS A 189 -33.28 -9.35 8.99
N ASN A 190 -33.93 -9.00 7.87
CA ASN A 190 -35.25 -9.52 7.50
C ASN A 190 -35.13 -10.75 6.60
N SER A 191 -34.23 -10.70 5.61
CA SER A 191 -34.06 -11.79 4.64
C SER A 191 -32.94 -12.75 4.98
N HIS A 192 -32.11 -12.44 5.99
CA HIS A 192 -30.88 -13.17 6.33
C HIS A 192 -29.90 -13.32 5.15
N ILE A 193 -30.04 -12.50 4.11
CA ILE A 193 -29.11 -12.48 2.98
C ILE A 193 -27.80 -11.87 3.45
N PHE A 194 -26.73 -12.64 3.27
CA PHE A 194 -25.36 -12.26 3.54
C PHE A 194 -24.65 -11.82 2.26
N LYS A 195 -23.90 -10.72 2.32
CA LYS A 195 -23.06 -10.22 1.24
C LYS A 195 -21.68 -9.87 1.79
N ILE A 196 -20.64 -10.23 1.06
CA ILE A 196 -19.24 -9.96 1.40
C ILE A 196 -18.48 -9.57 0.14
N GLU A 197 -17.55 -8.63 0.28
CA GLU A 197 -16.63 -8.23 -0.78
C GLU A 197 -15.58 -9.33 -1.01
N ASP A 198 -15.23 -9.60 -2.27
CA ASP A 198 -14.34 -10.72 -2.63
C ASP A 198 -12.98 -10.65 -1.92
N GLU A 199 -12.42 -9.45 -1.81
CA GLU A 199 -11.13 -9.16 -1.16
C GLU A 199 -11.15 -9.40 0.37
N PHE A 200 -12.34 -9.53 0.95
CA PHE A 200 -12.56 -9.69 2.38
C PHE A 200 -13.23 -11.01 2.73
N LYS A 201 -13.31 -12.00 1.83
CA LYS A 201 -14.02 -13.27 2.08
C LYS A 201 -13.71 -13.93 3.43
N ASN A 202 -12.47 -13.81 3.90
CA ASN A 202 -12.04 -14.44 5.14
C ASN A 202 -12.47 -13.66 6.42
N VAL A 203 -13.16 -12.51 6.30
CA VAL A 203 -13.75 -11.78 7.45
C VAL A 203 -15.12 -12.28 7.85
N GLU A 204 -15.72 -13.24 7.13
CA GLU A 204 -17.06 -13.77 7.45
C GLU A 204 -17.13 -14.31 8.89
N THR A 205 -16.17 -15.13 9.29
CA THR A 205 -16.10 -15.68 10.66
C THR A 205 -15.99 -14.59 11.72
N LEU A 206 -15.19 -13.55 11.45
CA LEU A 206 -15.07 -12.39 12.32
C LEU A 206 -16.40 -11.65 12.43
N PHE A 207 -17.06 -11.41 11.31
CA PHE A 207 -18.31 -10.66 11.27
C PHE A 207 -19.43 -11.37 12.04
N MET A 208 -19.59 -12.68 11.82
CA MET A 208 -20.60 -13.47 12.51
C MET A 208 -20.35 -13.53 14.02
N ARG A 209 -19.08 -13.63 14.44
CA ARG A 209 -18.70 -13.55 15.85
C ARG A 209 -19.05 -12.18 16.46
N LEU A 210 -18.67 -11.09 15.79
CA LEU A 210 -18.96 -9.73 16.26
C LEU A 210 -20.46 -9.50 16.39
N ILE A 211 -21.28 -9.95 15.43
CA ILE A 211 -22.74 -9.87 15.51
C ILE A 211 -23.28 -10.64 16.71
N ALA A 212 -22.76 -11.84 16.99
CA ALA A 212 -23.21 -12.67 18.10
C ALA A 212 -22.88 -12.03 19.46
N GLU A 213 -21.70 -11.39 19.58
CA GLU A 213 -21.26 -10.67 20.77
C GLU A 213 -21.98 -9.32 20.96
N HIS A 214 -22.50 -8.73 19.88
CA HIS A 214 -23.30 -7.49 19.91
C HIS A 214 -24.79 -7.69 20.17
N LYS A 215 -25.23 -8.90 20.54
CA LYS A 215 -26.62 -9.11 20.97
C LYS A 215 -26.82 -8.48 22.37
N PRO A 216 -27.85 -7.63 22.55
CA PRO A 216 -28.17 -7.05 23.85
C PRO A 216 -28.57 -8.10 24.89
#